data_AF-A0A6A6TQD6-F1
#
_entry.id   AF-A0A6A6TQD6-F1
#
_cell.length_a   1.000
_cell.length_b   1.000
_cell.length_c   1.000
_cell.angle_alpha   90.00
_cell.angle_beta   90.00
_cell.angle_gamma   90.00
#
_symmetry.space_group_name_H-M   'P 1'
#
loop_
_entity.id
_entity.type
_entity.pdbx_description
1 polymer ?
#
loop_
_entity_poly.entity_id
_entity_poly.type
_entity_poly.pdbx_seq_one_letter_code
_entity_poly.pdbx_strand_id
1 'polypeptide(L)'
;MTESDGDSETDTQGPPTPTSSTAQADSEDDIPESDVHFAFGPQNWYFVRCGDTWRFVRSKQSVWENEDFKDAHWVAFKHTTGTFIGGETRKGTGRVIHTWNDGYLVKASEVDSFIESRQAYSKLHDWLCETTKSDAAKVKKVAITIGPNGSYFARCRSSWISHDLPLDLAKAIEEDESKPAVVALGVDDSWIVIWSDGTRSWNLRYKYPALQETGILGTKIDTMKPFFAALSPYEKDEYLVVSRNGQFNYKTALGSSEESEKLHQLTDAYMVAQAKLHGHTFNQTFTRDGWTRKSVISPDGVAAQIGPFRSLYWWKERRDVMMQRDALLTAGTIGAGAGMLSKLAGGSTMKAVGTAGLTGIVAGMFYSQGYLQALQTYRNSKL
;
A
#
# COMPACT_ATOMS: atom_id res chain seq x y z
N MET A 1 -66.09 -71.94 -23.81
CA MET A 1 -66.02 -70.74 -24.67
C MET A 1 -66.04 -69.56 -23.72
N THR A 2 -64.96 -68.85 -23.43
CA THR A 2 -63.67 -68.68 -24.09
C THR A 2 -62.70 -68.26 -22.98
N GLU A 3 -61.55 -68.91 -22.90
CA GLU A 3 -60.41 -68.47 -22.09
C GLU A 3 -59.89 -67.16 -22.70
N SER A 4 -59.61 -66.15 -21.86
CA SER A 4 -58.89 -64.95 -22.27
C SER A 4 -57.68 -64.77 -21.37
N ASP A 5 -56.52 -64.92 -22.00
CA ASP A 5 -55.21 -64.51 -21.49
C ASP A 5 -55.23 -63.01 -21.15
N GLY A 6 -54.65 -62.67 -20.00
CA GLY A 6 -54.43 -61.30 -19.56
C GLY A 6 -52.96 -61.14 -19.19
N ASP A 7 -52.19 -60.62 -20.13
CA ASP A 7 -50.77 -60.30 -20.01
C ASP A 7 -50.48 -59.31 -18.88
N SER A 8 -49.44 -59.60 -18.11
CA SER A 8 -48.87 -58.75 -17.08
C SER A 8 -47.80 -57.83 -17.68
N GLU A 9 -48.10 -56.54 -17.84
CA GLU A 9 -47.08 -55.51 -18.11
C GLU A 9 -46.38 -55.12 -16.81
N THR A 10 -45.08 -55.40 -16.75
CA THR A 10 -44.16 -54.93 -15.70
C THR A 10 -43.75 -53.49 -15.97
N ASP A 11 -44.33 -52.57 -15.20
CA ASP A 11 -44.01 -51.15 -15.20
C ASP A 11 -42.60 -50.93 -14.60
N THR A 12 -41.63 -50.61 -15.46
CA THR A 12 -40.25 -50.33 -15.05
C THR A 12 -40.13 -48.84 -14.77
N GLN A 13 -40.29 -48.43 -13.50
CA GLN A 13 -40.03 -47.06 -13.06
C GLN A 13 -38.55 -46.71 -13.25
N GLY A 14 -38.27 -45.87 -14.24
CA GLY A 14 -36.96 -45.24 -14.42
C GLY A 14 -36.65 -44.25 -13.29
N PRO A 15 -35.36 -44.02 -12.99
CA PRO A 15 -34.95 -43.14 -11.90
C PRO A 15 -35.40 -41.69 -12.16
N PRO A 16 -35.83 -40.94 -11.12
CA PRO A 16 -36.27 -39.57 -11.27
C PRO A 16 -35.13 -38.67 -11.76
N THR A 17 -35.35 -38.02 -12.89
CA THR A 17 -34.50 -36.94 -13.42
C THR A 17 -34.42 -35.82 -12.39
N PRO A 18 -33.22 -35.42 -11.90
CA PRO A 18 -33.09 -34.28 -11.02
C PRO A 18 -33.44 -33.01 -11.81
N THR A 19 -34.60 -32.44 -11.51
CA THR A 19 -35.01 -31.15 -12.04
C THR A 19 -34.16 -30.08 -11.36
N SER A 20 -33.04 -29.70 -11.99
CA SER A 20 -32.23 -28.56 -11.55
C SER A 20 -32.95 -27.25 -11.94
N SER A 21 -34.00 -26.91 -11.21
CA SER A 21 -34.50 -25.54 -11.19
C SER A 21 -33.71 -24.76 -10.13
N THR A 22 -32.45 -24.47 -10.43
CA THR A 22 -31.72 -23.43 -9.71
C THR A 22 -32.32 -22.12 -10.18
N ALA A 23 -33.35 -21.63 -9.48
CA ALA A 23 -33.70 -20.23 -9.54
C ALA A 23 -32.48 -19.47 -9.01
N GLN A 24 -31.60 -19.03 -9.92
CA GLN A 24 -30.67 -17.94 -9.66
C GLN A 24 -31.55 -16.74 -9.32
N ALA A 25 -31.88 -16.60 -8.04
CA ALA A 25 -32.23 -15.30 -7.52
C ALA A 25 -31.04 -14.42 -7.88
N ASP A 26 -31.27 -13.43 -8.75
CA ASP A 26 -30.35 -12.34 -9.01
C ASP A 26 -29.98 -11.73 -7.66
N SER A 27 -28.90 -12.23 -7.06
CA SER A 27 -28.41 -11.73 -5.80
C SER A 27 -27.82 -10.37 -6.10
N GLU A 28 -28.63 -9.34 -5.91
CA GLU A 28 -28.34 -7.90 -6.05
C GLU A 28 -27.05 -7.42 -5.34
N ASP A 29 -26.32 -8.31 -4.68
CA ASP A 29 -25.21 -8.08 -3.77
C ASP A 29 -23.88 -8.74 -4.21
N ASP A 30 -23.70 -9.08 -5.49
CA ASP A 30 -22.50 -9.79 -5.97
C ASP A 30 -21.22 -8.93 -6.06
N ILE A 31 -21.24 -7.70 -5.53
CA ILE A 31 -20.04 -6.87 -5.50
C ILE A 31 -19.12 -7.37 -4.38
N PRO A 32 -17.88 -7.78 -4.68
CA PRO A 32 -16.98 -8.36 -3.69
C PRO A 32 -16.79 -7.41 -2.50
N GLU A 33 -16.99 -7.94 -1.30
CA GLU A 33 -16.66 -7.23 -0.07
C GLU A 33 -15.14 -7.12 0.05
N SER A 34 -14.63 -5.91 0.25
CA SER A 34 -13.22 -5.70 0.59
C SER A 34 -13.08 -5.87 2.09
N ASP A 35 -12.23 -6.81 2.50
CA ASP A 35 -11.79 -6.94 3.89
C ASP A 35 -10.65 -5.97 4.24
N VAL A 36 -10.19 -5.19 3.25
CA VAL A 36 -9.21 -4.12 3.42
C VAL A 36 -9.87 -2.76 3.23
N HIS A 37 -9.61 -1.85 4.15
CA HIS A 37 -9.88 -0.42 3.98
C HIS A 37 -8.62 0.36 4.33
N PHE A 38 -8.26 1.31 3.47
CA PHE A 38 -7.15 2.21 3.74
C PHE A 38 -7.52 3.61 3.31
N ALA A 39 -7.25 4.59 4.16
CA ALA A 39 -7.44 5.99 3.83
C ALA A 39 -6.21 6.80 4.23
N PHE A 40 -5.70 7.57 3.28
CA PHE A 40 -4.72 8.62 3.54
C PHE A 40 -5.44 9.83 4.14
N GLY A 41 -4.83 10.42 5.15
CA GLY A 41 -5.26 11.67 5.77
C GLY A 41 -4.18 12.74 5.70
N PRO A 42 -4.52 14.00 6.03
CA PRO A 42 -3.55 15.09 6.04
C PRO A 42 -2.43 14.82 7.05
N GLN A 43 -1.28 15.48 6.90
CA GLN A 43 -0.17 15.42 7.87
C GLN A 43 0.34 13.99 8.17
N ASN A 44 0.31 13.12 7.15
CA ASN A 44 0.68 11.70 7.22
C ASN A 44 -0.20 10.91 8.20
N TRP A 45 -1.47 11.30 8.33
CA TRP A 45 -2.47 10.50 9.03
C TRP A 45 -2.89 9.34 8.14
N TYR A 46 -3.27 8.23 8.75
CA TYR A 46 -3.88 7.15 8.01
C TYR A 46 -4.83 6.34 8.87
N PHE A 47 -5.75 5.69 8.17
CA PHE A 47 -6.55 4.61 8.71
C PHE A 47 -6.26 3.37 7.88
N VAL A 48 -6.08 2.24 8.56
CA VAL A 48 -5.96 0.93 7.92
C VAL A 48 -6.83 -0.06 8.67
N ARG A 49 -7.59 -0.85 7.92
CA ARG A 49 -8.29 -2.03 8.39
C ARG A 49 -7.92 -3.17 7.47
N CYS A 50 -7.54 -4.29 8.07
CA CYS A 50 -7.26 -5.54 7.40
C CYS A 50 -8.00 -6.65 8.17
N GLY A 51 -9.07 -7.19 7.59
CA GLY A 51 -10.00 -8.11 8.26
C GLY A 51 -10.70 -7.47 9.45
N ASP A 52 -10.58 -8.09 10.62
CA ASP A 52 -11.16 -7.59 11.88
C ASP A 52 -10.18 -6.70 12.66
N THR A 53 -8.93 -6.58 12.19
CA THR A 53 -7.93 -5.71 12.80
C THR A 53 -7.92 -4.35 12.10
N TRP A 54 -7.98 -3.29 12.89
CA TRP A 54 -7.86 -1.94 12.37
C TRP A 54 -6.93 -1.10 13.23
N ARG A 55 -6.40 -0.05 12.62
CA ARG A 55 -5.52 0.92 13.25
C ARG A 55 -5.77 2.28 12.65
N PHE A 56 -5.78 3.26 13.54
CA PHE A 56 -5.80 4.66 13.20
C PHE A 56 -4.50 5.30 13.68
N VAL A 57 -3.87 6.12 12.85
CA VAL A 57 -2.60 6.76 13.18
C VAL A 57 -2.67 8.27 13.01
N ARG A 58 -2.15 8.94 14.04
CA ARG A 58 -2.04 10.40 14.25
C ARG A 58 -3.33 11.20 14.53
N SER A 59 -4.30 10.63 15.24
CA SER A 59 -5.23 11.45 16.05
C SER A 59 -4.78 11.37 17.51
N LYS A 60 -3.92 12.31 17.93
CA LYS A 60 -3.93 12.70 19.35
C LYS A 60 -5.22 13.43 19.74
N GLN A 61 -6.06 13.75 18.75
CA GLN A 61 -7.42 14.19 18.96
C GLN A 61 -8.29 12.99 19.38
N SER A 62 -8.55 12.97 20.68
CA SER A 62 -9.47 12.16 21.49
C SER A 62 -10.92 12.05 20.99
N VAL A 63 -11.21 12.40 19.73
CA VAL A 63 -12.58 12.40 19.21
C VAL A 63 -13.10 10.96 19.11
N TRP A 64 -12.26 9.98 18.76
CA TRP A 64 -12.65 8.58 18.63
C TRP A 64 -13.07 7.92 19.95
N GLU A 65 -12.34 8.18 21.02
CA GLU A 65 -12.58 7.55 22.34
C GLU A 65 -13.97 7.91 22.88
N ASN A 66 -14.50 9.07 22.47
CA ASN A 66 -15.80 9.55 22.89
C ASN A 66 -16.96 8.95 22.09
N GLU A 67 -16.71 8.30 20.94
CA GLU A 67 -17.78 7.95 19.98
C GLU A 67 -18.38 6.54 20.11
N ASP A 68 -18.09 5.83 21.21
CA ASP A 68 -18.66 4.52 21.58
C ASP A 68 -18.61 3.44 20.46
N PHE A 69 -17.63 3.54 19.57
CA PHE A 69 -17.36 2.51 18.58
C PHE A 69 -16.71 1.29 19.23
N LYS A 70 -17.27 0.11 18.94
CA LYS A 70 -16.64 -1.18 19.17
C LYS A 70 -15.68 -1.51 18.04
N ASP A 71 -16.09 -1.21 16.81
CA ASP A 71 -15.33 -1.54 15.60
C ASP A 71 -15.51 -0.49 14.50
N ALA A 72 -14.41 0.06 13.98
CA ALA A 72 -14.44 1.03 12.88
C ALA A 72 -14.22 0.30 11.56
N HIS A 73 -15.23 0.30 10.68
CA HIS A 73 -15.16 -0.39 9.40
C HIS A 73 -14.40 0.42 8.35
N TRP A 74 -14.63 1.72 8.30
CA TRP A 74 -13.96 2.61 7.37
C TRP A 74 -13.84 4.02 7.94
N VAL A 75 -12.87 4.75 7.40
CA VAL A 75 -12.64 6.16 7.70
C VAL A 75 -12.30 6.88 6.40
N ALA A 76 -12.82 8.09 6.24
CA ALA A 76 -12.45 8.96 5.14
C ALA A 76 -12.06 10.33 5.69
N PHE A 77 -10.84 10.76 5.36
CA PHE A 77 -10.30 12.04 5.82
C PHE A 77 -10.72 13.16 4.88
N LYS A 78 -11.35 14.19 5.43
CA LYS A 78 -11.55 15.44 4.71
C LYS A 78 -10.25 16.23 4.77
N HIS A 79 -9.92 16.92 3.69
CA HIS A 79 -8.60 17.54 3.48
C HIS A 79 -7.96 18.16 4.72
N THR A 80 -8.71 19.03 5.40
CA THR A 80 -8.23 19.74 6.58
C THR A 80 -9.32 19.94 7.63
N THR A 81 -10.50 19.41 7.37
CA THR A 81 -11.73 19.89 7.98
C THR A 81 -12.43 18.83 8.83
N GLY A 82 -11.88 17.63 8.98
CA GLY A 82 -12.41 16.57 9.85
C GLY A 82 -12.44 15.21 9.17
N THR A 83 -13.33 14.32 9.62
CA THR A 83 -13.40 12.94 9.14
C THR A 83 -14.83 12.44 8.99
N PHE A 84 -15.02 11.46 8.11
CA PHE A 84 -16.15 10.54 8.16
C PHE A 84 -15.72 9.21 8.75
N ILE A 85 -16.59 8.62 9.55
CA ILE A 85 -16.34 7.38 10.25
C ILE A 85 -17.58 6.51 10.12
N GLY A 86 -17.43 5.27 9.68
CA GLY A 86 -18.49 4.27 9.77
C GLY A 86 -18.02 3.06 10.57
N GLY A 87 -18.82 2.64 11.53
CA GLY A 87 -18.49 1.49 12.37
C GLY A 87 -19.70 0.89 13.10
N GLU A 88 -19.42 -0.15 13.87
CA GLU A 88 -20.34 -0.79 14.81
C GLU A 88 -20.14 -0.17 16.21
N THR A 89 -21.22 0.26 16.86
CA THR A 89 -21.20 0.73 18.25
C THR A 89 -21.09 -0.43 19.23
N ARG A 90 -20.82 -0.17 20.51
CA ARG A 90 -20.87 -1.21 21.55
C ARG A 90 -22.23 -1.88 21.71
N LYS A 91 -23.31 -1.26 21.23
CA LYS A 91 -24.67 -1.82 21.21
C LYS A 91 -24.94 -2.70 19.98
N GLY A 92 -23.97 -2.87 19.08
CA GLY A 92 -24.13 -3.64 17.85
C GLY A 92 -24.85 -2.90 16.71
N THR A 93 -25.11 -1.60 16.87
CA THR A 93 -25.75 -0.79 15.83
C THR A 93 -24.71 -0.18 14.90
N GLY A 94 -25.01 -0.10 13.61
CA GLY A 94 -24.22 0.67 12.67
C GLY A 94 -24.34 2.16 12.98
N ARG A 95 -23.24 2.90 12.89
CA ARG A 95 -23.23 4.35 13.07
C ARG A 95 -22.28 5.00 12.07
N VAL A 96 -22.74 6.08 11.48
CA VAL A 96 -21.92 6.98 10.66
C VAL A 96 -21.77 8.29 11.42
N ILE A 97 -20.54 8.79 11.50
CA ILE A 97 -20.20 10.06 12.14
C ILE A 97 -19.49 10.95 11.15
N HIS A 98 -19.89 12.21 11.13
CA HIS A 98 -19.26 13.27 10.37
C HIS A 98 -18.78 14.35 11.34
N THR A 99 -17.46 14.49 11.47
CA THR A 99 -16.83 15.43 12.40
C THR A 99 -16.28 16.64 11.65
N TRP A 100 -16.18 17.77 12.33
CA TRP A 100 -15.44 18.94 11.84
C TRP A 100 -14.27 19.25 12.77
N ASN A 101 -13.13 19.68 12.22
CA ASN A 101 -12.02 20.18 13.03
C ASN A 101 -12.40 21.54 13.62
N ASP A 102 -12.55 21.60 14.93
CA ASP A 102 -12.79 22.86 15.63
C ASP A 102 -11.64 23.84 15.40
N GLY A 103 -11.97 25.12 15.19
CA GLY A 103 -10.99 26.19 15.02
C GLY A 103 -10.25 26.17 13.67
N TYR A 104 -10.72 25.43 12.67
CA TYR A 104 -10.15 25.51 11.32
C TYR A 104 -10.37 26.91 10.72
N LEU A 105 -9.28 27.61 10.42
CA LEU A 105 -9.30 28.91 9.76
C LEU A 105 -9.20 28.73 8.25
N VAL A 106 -10.19 29.26 7.53
CA VAL A 106 -10.23 29.26 6.07
C VAL A 106 -9.66 30.58 5.57
N LYS A 107 -8.74 30.55 4.61
CA LYS A 107 -8.28 31.77 3.95
C LYS A 107 -9.47 32.43 3.24
N ALA A 108 -9.54 33.76 3.26
CA ALA A 108 -10.62 34.49 2.60
C ALA A 108 -10.82 34.09 1.12
N SER A 109 -9.73 33.79 0.40
CA SER A 109 -9.76 33.34 -1.00
C SER A 109 -10.30 31.92 -1.22
N GLU A 110 -10.43 31.12 -0.15
CA GLU A 110 -10.84 29.71 -0.20
C GLU A 110 -12.24 29.51 0.42
N VAL A 111 -12.91 30.58 0.85
CA VAL A 111 -14.20 30.51 1.58
C VAL A 111 -15.29 29.86 0.73
N ASP A 112 -15.42 30.23 -0.55
CA ASP A 112 -16.48 29.69 -1.40
C ASP A 112 -16.31 28.19 -1.64
N SER A 113 -15.08 27.76 -1.98
CA SER A 113 -14.74 26.33 -2.11
C SER A 113 -14.94 25.55 -0.80
N PHE A 114 -14.64 26.18 0.34
CA PHE A 114 -14.93 25.59 1.64
C PHE A 114 -16.43 25.44 1.91
N ILE A 115 -17.26 26.43 1.56
CA ILE A 115 -18.72 26.36 1.69
C ILE A 115 -19.28 25.26 0.78
N GLU A 116 -18.84 25.21 -0.47
CA GLU A 116 -19.24 24.20 -1.44
C GLU A 116 -18.90 22.78 -0.96
N SER A 117 -17.64 22.54 -0.58
CA SER A 117 -17.22 21.26 -0.04
C SER A 117 -17.98 20.88 1.23
N ARG A 118 -18.32 21.85 2.09
CA ARG A 118 -19.16 21.60 3.27
C ARG A 118 -20.57 21.15 2.90
N GLN A 119 -21.20 21.77 1.92
CA GLN A 119 -22.51 21.34 1.43
C GLN A 119 -22.44 19.95 0.80
N ALA A 120 -21.39 19.68 0.02
CA ALA A 120 -21.17 18.37 -0.60
C ALA A 120 -21.00 17.26 0.47
N TYR A 121 -20.20 17.52 1.52
CA TYR A 121 -20.03 16.58 2.63
C TYR A 121 -21.29 16.40 3.47
N SER A 122 -22.14 17.42 3.63
CA SER A 122 -23.46 17.23 4.26
C SER A 122 -24.34 16.29 3.44
N LYS A 123 -24.40 16.47 2.12
CA LYS A 123 -25.15 15.56 1.22
C LYS A 123 -24.63 14.13 1.30
N LEU A 124 -23.30 13.95 1.33
CA LEU A 124 -22.67 12.65 1.52
C LEU A 124 -23.07 12.01 2.86
N HIS A 125 -23.05 12.78 3.94
CA HIS A 125 -23.47 12.29 5.27
C HIS A 125 -24.92 11.81 5.27
N ASP A 126 -25.82 12.60 4.70
CA ASP A 126 -27.25 12.28 4.64
C ASP A 126 -27.48 11.00 3.82
N TRP A 127 -26.79 10.88 2.68
CA TRP A 127 -26.84 9.67 1.85
C TRP A 127 -26.31 8.43 2.59
N LEU A 128 -25.22 8.56 3.34
CA LEU A 128 -24.66 7.47 4.15
C LEU A 128 -25.63 7.04 5.27
N CYS A 129 -26.25 8.00 5.96
CA CYS A 129 -27.22 7.72 7.01
C CYS A 129 -28.47 7.03 6.46
N GLU A 130 -29.03 7.55 5.36
CA GLU A 130 -30.24 7.00 4.74
C GLU A 130 -29.99 5.61 4.16
N THR A 131 -28.82 5.37 3.57
CA THR A 131 -28.50 4.09 2.94
C THR A 131 -28.21 3.00 3.99
N THR A 132 -27.58 3.36 5.11
CA THR A 132 -27.21 2.41 6.16
C THR A 132 -28.31 2.20 7.21
N LYS A 133 -29.16 3.18 7.52
CA LYS A 133 -30.28 3.07 8.50
C LYS A 133 -29.89 2.46 9.84
N SER A 134 -28.68 2.77 10.32
CA SER A 134 -28.09 2.18 11.55
C SER A 134 -27.85 0.66 11.51
N ASP A 135 -27.86 0.04 10.33
CA ASP A 135 -27.53 -1.37 10.13
C ASP A 135 -26.00 -1.54 10.00
N ALA A 136 -25.39 -2.23 10.98
CA ALA A 136 -23.95 -2.46 11.01
C ALA A 136 -23.45 -3.23 9.77
N ALA A 137 -24.23 -4.18 9.27
CA ALA A 137 -23.86 -4.96 8.09
C ALA A 137 -23.82 -4.08 6.83
N LYS A 138 -24.71 -3.08 6.72
CA LYS A 138 -24.66 -2.09 5.63
C LYS A 138 -23.51 -1.12 5.78
N VAL A 139 -23.24 -0.64 7.00
CA VAL A 139 -22.10 0.26 7.26
C VAL A 139 -20.78 -0.41 6.86
N LYS A 140 -20.62 -1.71 7.14
CA LYS A 140 -19.45 -2.50 6.73
C LYS A 140 -19.29 -2.59 5.21
N LYS A 141 -20.40 -2.61 4.46
CA LYS A 141 -20.43 -2.68 2.98
C LYS A 141 -20.16 -1.34 2.28
N VAL A 142 -19.93 -0.25 3.02
CA VAL A 142 -19.64 1.05 2.43
C VAL A 142 -18.18 1.11 1.96
N ALA A 143 -17.98 1.55 0.72
CA ALA A 143 -16.70 1.95 0.18
C ALA A 143 -16.73 3.47 -0.04
N ILE A 144 -15.77 4.20 0.50
CA ILE A 144 -15.73 5.66 0.42
C ILE A 144 -14.29 6.14 0.20
N THR A 145 -14.15 7.12 -0.68
CA THR A 145 -12.89 7.79 -0.98
C THR A 145 -13.13 9.28 -1.12
N ILE A 146 -12.27 10.07 -0.48
CA ILE A 146 -12.24 11.53 -0.60
C ILE A 146 -10.96 11.91 -1.33
N GLY A 147 -11.12 12.67 -2.41
CA GLY A 147 -10.04 13.17 -3.25
C GLY A 147 -9.73 14.65 -3.00
N PRO A 148 -8.85 15.25 -3.82
CA PRO A 148 -8.57 16.69 -3.85
C PRO A 148 -9.83 17.56 -3.96
N ASN A 149 -9.76 18.80 -3.48
CA ASN A 149 -10.76 19.85 -3.69
C ASN A 149 -12.19 19.52 -3.20
N GLY A 150 -12.37 18.51 -2.35
CA GLY A 150 -13.70 18.11 -1.87
C GLY A 150 -14.37 17.05 -2.75
N SER A 151 -13.70 16.57 -3.80
CA SER A 151 -14.17 15.45 -4.60
C SER A 151 -14.35 14.20 -3.74
N TYR A 152 -15.37 13.40 -4.04
CA TYR A 152 -15.56 12.12 -3.37
C TYR A 152 -16.32 11.12 -4.25
N PHE A 153 -16.12 9.86 -3.92
CA PHE A 153 -16.93 8.75 -4.38
C PHE A 153 -17.30 7.89 -3.17
N ALA A 154 -18.58 7.54 -3.01
CA ALA A 154 -19.04 6.62 -2.00
C ALA A 154 -20.06 5.64 -2.58
N ARG A 155 -19.98 4.38 -2.15
CA ARG A 155 -20.85 3.28 -2.57
C ARG A 155 -21.29 2.47 -1.37
N CYS A 156 -22.51 1.96 -1.44
CA CYS A 156 -23.02 0.91 -0.57
C CYS A 156 -23.85 -0.04 -1.43
N ARG A 157 -23.35 -1.27 -1.64
CA ARG A 157 -23.95 -2.25 -2.56
C ARG A 157 -24.06 -1.66 -3.97
N SER A 158 -25.25 -1.68 -4.57
CA SER A 158 -25.56 -1.21 -5.91
C SER A 158 -25.76 0.31 -6.03
N SER A 159 -25.86 1.04 -4.91
CA SER A 159 -26.06 2.49 -4.89
C SER A 159 -24.73 3.22 -4.65
N TRP A 160 -24.52 4.34 -5.33
CA TRP A 160 -23.39 5.23 -5.12
C TRP A 160 -23.79 6.69 -5.21
N ILE A 161 -22.94 7.54 -4.66
CA ILE A 161 -22.99 9.00 -4.77
C ILE A 161 -21.57 9.51 -5.04
N SER A 162 -21.47 10.55 -5.86
CA SER A 162 -20.20 11.18 -6.17
C SER A 162 -20.34 12.70 -6.25
N HIS A 163 -19.23 13.39 -6.10
CA HIS A 163 -19.13 14.84 -6.26
C HIS A 163 -17.77 15.20 -6.83
N ASP A 164 -17.76 16.11 -7.81
CA ASP A 164 -16.57 16.70 -8.43
C ASP A 164 -15.50 15.66 -8.84
N LEU A 165 -15.91 14.58 -9.50
CA LEU A 165 -14.96 13.58 -10.01
C LEU A 165 -14.16 14.14 -11.19
N PRO A 166 -12.89 13.71 -11.39
CA PRO A 166 -12.18 13.93 -12.63
C PRO A 166 -13.04 13.61 -13.85
N LEU A 167 -13.10 14.52 -14.83
CA LEU A 167 -14.03 14.40 -15.97
C LEU A 167 -13.88 13.06 -16.73
N ASP A 168 -12.65 12.56 -16.85
CA ASP A 168 -12.36 11.28 -17.50
C ASP A 168 -12.78 10.07 -16.64
N LEU A 169 -12.72 10.18 -15.30
CA LEU A 169 -13.29 9.17 -14.40
C LEU A 169 -14.82 9.17 -14.47
N ALA A 170 -15.45 10.35 -14.45
CA ALA A 170 -16.90 10.47 -14.54
C ALA A 170 -17.43 9.82 -15.83
N LYS A 171 -16.79 10.11 -16.98
CA LYS A 171 -17.09 9.47 -18.26
C LYS A 171 -16.88 7.96 -18.22
N ALA A 172 -15.77 7.49 -17.65
CA ALA A 172 -15.53 6.06 -17.52
C ALA A 172 -16.65 5.36 -16.71
N ILE A 173 -17.17 5.99 -15.65
CA ILE A 173 -18.29 5.46 -14.85
C ILE A 173 -19.61 5.49 -15.61
N GLU A 174 -19.84 6.49 -16.47
CA GLU A 174 -21.04 6.60 -17.30
C GLU A 174 -21.03 5.61 -18.49
N GLU A 175 -19.86 5.33 -19.04
CA GLU A 175 -19.70 4.49 -20.24
C GLU A 175 -19.59 2.99 -19.94
N ASP A 176 -19.14 2.60 -18.73
CA ASP A 176 -18.97 1.19 -18.35
C ASP A 176 -20.29 0.57 -17.85
N GLU A 177 -20.58 -0.66 -18.28
CA GLU A 177 -21.77 -1.41 -17.80
C GLU A 177 -21.56 -1.96 -16.38
N SER A 178 -20.30 -2.18 -15.99
CA SER A 178 -19.95 -2.67 -14.66
C SER A 178 -20.03 -1.55 -13.63
N LYS A 179 -20.50 -1.89 -12.43
CA LYS A 179 -20.60 -0.92 -11.34
C LYS A 179 -19.20 -0.68 -10.74
N PRO A 180 -18.82 0.57 -10.44
CA PRO A 180 -17.56 0.85 -9.76
C PRO A 180 -17.58 0.20 -8.36
N ALA A 181 -16.68 -0.73 -8.08
CA ALA A 181 -16.59 -1.40 -6.79
C ALA A 181 -15.73 -0.62 -5.79
N VAL A 182 -14.57 -0.15 -6.24
CA VAL A 182 -13.61 0.68 -5.50
C VAL A 182 -13.11 1.80 -6.41
N VAL A 183 -13.08 3.03 -5.89
CA VAL A 183 -12.50 4.20 -6.57
C VAL A 183 -11.42 4.77 -5.67
N ALA A 184 -10.23 5.00 -6.21
CA ALA A 184 -9.14 5.70 -5.53
C ALA A 184 -8.94 7.06 -6.20
N LEU A 185 -8.97 8.14 -5.43
CA LEU A 185 -8.78 9.51 -5.89
C LEU A 185 -7.47 10.04 -5.31
N GLY A 186 -6.61 10.56 -6.17
CA GLY A 186 -5.28 11.05 -5.84
C GLY A 186 -5.05 12.48 -6.30
N VAL A 187 -3.87 13.03 -5.99
CA VAL A 187 -3.45 14.37 -6.42
C VAL A 187 -3.58 14.62 -7.94
N ASP A 188 -3.78 15.89 -8.30
CA ASP A 188 -3.86 16.38 -9.69
C ASP A 188 -4.83 15.57 -10.57
N ASP A 189 -6.02 15.25 -10.05
CA ASP A 189 -7.08 14.47 -10.73
C ASP A 189 -6.68 13.04 -11.12
N SER A 190 -5.71 12.46 -10.42
CA SER A 190 -5.32 11.06 -10.65
C SER A 190 -6.34 10.11 -10.05
N TRP A 191 -6.63 9.00 -10.74
CA TRP A 191 -7.62 8.04 -10.26
C TRP A 191 -7.35 6.60 -10.68
N ILE A 192 -7.92 5.68 -9.90
CA ILE A 192 -8.06 4.26 -10.21
C ILE A 192 -9.51 3.87 -9.94
N VAL A 193 -10.13 3.10 -10.84
CA VAL A 193 -11.41 2.44 -10.59
C VAL A 193 -11.23 0.94 -10.78
N ILE A 194 -11.73 0.18 -9.82
CA ILE A 194 -11.85 -1.27 -9.87
C ILE A 194 -13.34 -1.57 -10.01
N TRP A 195 -13.71 -2.26 -11.07
CA TRP A 195 -15.09 -2.55 -11.43
C TRP A 195 -15.59 -3.83 -10.74
N SER A 196 -16.90 -4.01 -10.65
CA SER A 196 -17.52 -5.17 -10.01
C SER A 196 -17.17 -6.50 -10.67
N ASP A 197 -16.87 -6.50 -11.97
CA ASP A 197 -16.41 -7.68 -12.72
C ASP A 197 -14.92 -8.01 -12.50
N GLY A 198 -14.19 -7.15 -11.77
CA GLY A 198 -12.76 -7.29 -11.51
C GLY A 198 -11.84 -6.72 -12.58
N THR A 199 -12.39 -6.08 -13.61
CA THR A 199 -11.60 -5.23 -14.51
C THR A 199 -11.21 -3.94 -13.78
N ARG A 200 -10.31 -3.15 -14.38
CA ARG A 200 -9.89 -1.88 -13.82
C ARG A 200 -9.53 -0.88 -14.91
N SER A 201 -9.74 0.39 -14.60
CA SER A 201 -9.32 1.53 -15.41
C SER A 201 -8.57 2.52 -14.52
N TRP A 202 -7.61 3.25 -15.07
CA TRP A 202 -6.85 4.23 -14.29
C TRP A 202 -6.27 5.34 -15.15
N ASN A 203 -6.11 6.52 -14.54
CA ASN A 203 -5.30 7.60 -15.07
C ASN A 203 -4.48 8.21 -13.93
N LEU A 204 -3.20 7.88 -13.88
CA LEU A 204 -2.30 8.34 -12.80
C LEU A 204 -1.66 9.69 -13.08
N ARG A 205 -1.87 10.28 -14.27
CA ARG A 205 -1.34 11.60 -14.69
C ARG A 205 0.15 11.83 -14.36
N TYR A 206 0.93 10.75 -14.39
CA TYR A 206 2.35 10.71 -14.02
C TYR A 206 2.67 11.15 -12.57
N LYS A 207 1.68 11.12 -11.66
CA LYS A 207 1.83 11.53 -10.25
C LYS A 207 2.23 10.38 -9.33
N TYR A 208 2.13 9.15 -9.81
CA TYR A 208 2.47 7.92 -9.08
C TYR A 208 3.44 7.05 -9.88
N PRO A 209 4.65 7.56 -10.19
CA PRO A 209 5.63 6.81 -10.98
C PRO A 209 6.02 5.48 -10.34
N ALA A 210 6.18 5.39 -9.02
CA ALA A 210 6.54 4.14 -8.36
C ALA A 210 5.42 3.09 -8.52
N LEU A 211 4.15 3.49 -8.42
CA LEU A 211 3.02 2.59 -8.68
C LEU A 211 3.04 2.11 -10.14
N GLN A 212 3.26 3.01 -11.09
CA GLN A 212 3.32 2.67 -12.51
C GLN A 212 4.46 1.70 -12.82
N GLU A 213 5.64 1.90 -12.23
CA GLU A 213 6.81 1.03 -12.37
C GLU A 213 6.57 -0.41 -11.88
N THR A 214 5.68 -0.59 -10.91
CA THR A 214 5.37 -1.95 -10.40
C THR A 214 4.64 -2.82 -11.44
N GLY A 215 3.97 -2.23 -12.43
CA GLY A 215 3.16 -2.94 -13.41
C GLY A 215 1.89 -3.61 -12.84
N ILE A 216 1.58 -3.44 -11.55
CA ILE A 216 0.48 -4.14 -10.87
C ILE A 216 -0.89 -3.82 -11.46
N LEU A 217 -1.11 -2.57 -11.90
CA LEU A 217 -2.37 -2.16 -12.53
C LEU A 217 -2.54 -2.82 -13.91
N GLY A 218 -1.45 -3.06 -14.64
CA GLY A 218 -1.46 -3.66 -15.98
C GLY A 218 -1.43 -5.19 -16.02
N THR A 219 -1.32 -5.88 -14.87
CA THR A 219 -1.13 -7.33 -14.85
C THR A 219 -2.30 -8.11 -15.47
N LYS A 220 -2.00 -9.09 -16.32
CA LYS A 220 -3.02 -9.99 -16.88
C LYS A 220 -3.28 -11.21 -16.00
N ILE A 221 -2.48 -11.40 -14.95
CA ILE A 221 -2.59 -12.53 -14.04
C ILE A 221 -3.74 -12.27 -13.07
N ASP A 222 -4.82 -13.05 -13.16
CA ASP A 222 -6.06 -12.85 -12.39
C ASP A 222 -5.84 -12.77 -10.87
N THR A 223 -4.97 -13.63 -10.33
CA THR A 223 -4.65 -13.66 -8.90
C THR A 223 -3.87 -12.42 -8.43
N MET A 224 -3.20 -11.72 -9.34
CA MET A 224 -2.45 -10.49 -9.03
C MET A 224 -3.23 -9.23 -9.36
N LYS A 225 -4.44 -9.33 -9.94
CA LYS A 225 -5.27 -8.16 -10.23
C LYS A 225 -5.57 -7.39 -8.94
N PRO A 226 -5.48 -6.06 -8.93
CA PRO A 226 -5.94 -5.24 -7.82
C PRO A 226 -7.40 -5.55 -7.47
N PHE A 227 -7.71 -5.72 -6.19
CA PHE A 227 -9.09 -5.71 -5.67
C PHE A 227 -9.38 -4.49 -4.80
N PHE A 228 -8.32 -3.88 -4.24
CA PHE A 228 -8.40 -2.65 -3.48
C PHE A 228 -7.29 -1.69 -3.90
N ALA A 229 -7.59 -0.39 -3.92
CA ALA A 229 -6.60 0.66 -4.17
C ALA A 229 -6.96 1.92 -3.36
N ALA A 230 -5.92 2.61 -2.89
CA ALA A 230 -5.97 3.93 -2.28
C ALA A 230 -4.81 4.76 -2.82
N LEU A 231 -5.10 5.99 -3.22
CA LEU A 231 -4.12 7.01 -3.60
C LEU A 231 -4.14 8.11 -2.55
N SER A 232 -2.99 8.69 -2.25
CA SER A 232 -2.94 9.85 -1.36
C SER A 232 -3.43 11.10 -2.09
N PRO A 233 -4.49 11.77 -1.63
CA PRO A 233 -4.90 13.05 -2.22
C PRO A 233 -4.03 14.22 -1.73
N TYR A 234 -3.00 13.94 -0.92
CA TYR A 234 -2.13 14.93 -0.27
C TYR A 234 -0.71 14.92 -0.83
N GLU A 235 -0.16 13.73 -1.05
CA GLU A 235 1.25 13.56 -1.41
C GLU A 235 1.38 12.76 -2.72
N LYS A 236 2.33 13.19 -3.55
CA LYS A 236 2.65 12.49 -4.80
C LYS A 236 3.31 11.16 -4.48
N ASP A 237 3.01 10.16 -5.31
CA ASP A 237 3.65 8.86 -5.25
C ASP A 237 3.43 8.07 -3.94
N GLU A 238 2.44 8.47 -3.14
CA GLU A 238 1.94 7.69 -2.01
C GLU A 238 0.68 6.91 -2.39
N TYR A 239 0.72 5.61 -2.20
CA TYR A 239 -0.37 4.74 -2.60
C TYR A 239 -0.36 3.45 -1.79
N LEU A 240 -1.50 2.75 -1.81
CA LEU A 240 -1.63 1.38 -1.36
C LEU A 240 -2.53 0.62 -2.33
N VAL A 241 -2.06 -0.50 -2.84
CA VAL A 241 -2.79 -1.41 -3.71
C VAL A 241 -2.72 -2.81 -3.12
N VAL A 242 -3.85 -3.51 -3.12
CA VAL A 242 -3.92 -4.91 -2.69
C VAL A 242 -4.42 -5.77 -3.85
N SER A 243 -3.66 -6.80 -4.18
CA SER A 243 -3.98 -7.79 -5.21
C SER A 243 -4.94 -8.85 -4.67
N ARG A 244 -5.74 -9.49 -5.53
CA ARG A 244 -6.75 -10.51 -5.16
C ARG A 244 -6.20 -11.68 -4.33
N ASN A 245 -4.91 -11.99 -4.48
CA ASN A 245 -4.22 -12.97 -3.66
C ASN A 245 -3.88 -12.48 -2.25
N GLY A 246 -4.22 -11.24 -1.88
CA GLY A 246 -3.91 -10.62 -0.58
C GLY A 246 -2.57 -9.89 -0.53
N GLN A 247 -1.81 -9.84 -1.63
CA GLN A 247 -0.50 -9.17 -1.64
C GLN A 247 -0.63 -7.65 -1.61
N PHE A 248 0.11 -7.01 -0.71
CA PHE A 248 0.21 -5.55 -0.60
C PHE A 248 1.35 -4.98 -1.44
N ASN A 249 1.06 -3.88 -2.15
CA ASN A 249 2.04 -3.00 -2.78
C ASN A 249 1.74 -1.56 -2.37
N TYR A 250 2.63 -0.93 -1.62
CA TYR A 250 2.39 0.40 -1.10
C TYR A 250 3.67 1.22 -0.97
N LYS A 251 3.51 2.54 -1.03
CA LYS A 251 4.52 3.54 -0.72
C LYS A 251 3.88 4.61 0.15
N THR A 252 4.48 4.91 1.30
CA THR A 252 3.96 5.87 2.28
C THR A 252 5.12 6.67 2.90
N ALA A 253 4.91 7.94 3.22
CA ALA A 253 5.87 8.83 3.88
C ALA A 253 5.66 8.85 5.41
N LEU A 254 5.36 7.68 6.00
CA LEU A 254 5.22 7.55 7.45
C LEU A 254 6.56 7.90 8.14
N GLY A 255 6.68 9.18 8.52
CA GLY A 255 7.94 9.81 8.92
C GLY A 255 8.55 9.33 10.24
N SER A 256 7.94 8.34 10.91
CA SER A 256 8.54 7.65 12.04
C SER A 256 8.64 6.16 11.74
N SER A 257 9.83 5.61 11.96
CA SER A 257 10.13 4.18 11.81
C SER A 257 9.16 3.27 12.59
N GLU A 258 8.55 3.75 13.68
CA GLU A 258 7.57 2.99 14.48
C GLU A 258 6.21 2.84 13.78
N GLU A 259 5.61 3.92 13.27
CA GLU A 259 4.30 3.84 12.61
C GLU A 259 4.38 3.10 11.26
N SER A 260 5.50 3.23 10.55
CA SER A 260 5.77 2.41 9.36
C SER A 260 5.84 0.92 9.73
N GLU A 261 6.51 0.59 10.84
CA GLU A 261 6.60 -0.79 11.33
C GLU A 261 5.23 -1.36 11.71
N LYS A 262 4.38 -0.56 12.35
CA LYS A 262 3.03 -0.97 12.73
C LYS A 262 2.12 -1.21 11.52
N LEU A 263 2.19 -0.36 10.49
CA LEU A 263 1.50 -0.61 9.23
C LEU A 263 2.01 -1.91 8.61
N HIS A 264 3.32 -2.11 8.60
CA HIS A 264 3.92 -3.32 8.04
C HIS A 264 3.48 -4.60 8.79
N GLN A 265 3.47 -4.58 10.12
CA GLN A 265 2.96 -5.68 10.94
C GLN A 265 1.51 -6.03 10.64
N LEU A 266 0.65 -5.02 10.38
CA LEU A 266 -0.75 -5.25 9.99
C LEU A 266 -0.87 -5.85 8.60
N THR A 267 -0.10 -5.36 7.63
CA THR A 267 -0.08 -5.94 6.28
C THR A 267 0.45 -7.37 6.30
N ASP A 268 1.48 -7.63 7.11
CA ASP A 268 2.07 -8.97 7.27
C ASP A 268 1.08 -9.94 7.91
N ALA A 269 0.42 -9.53 8.99
CA ALA A 269 -0.57 -10.35 9.68
C ALA A 269 -1.73 -10.73 8.75
N TYR A 270 -2.20 -9.76 7.95
CA TYR A 270 -3.23 -10.01 6.95
C TYR A 270 -2.72 -10.95 5.84
N MET A 271 -1.53 -10.71 5.31
CA MET A 271 -0.95 -11.58 4.28
C MET A 271 -0.72 -13.01 4.80
N VAL A 272 -0.37 -13.19 6.09
CA VAL A 272 -0.32 -14.52 6.73
C VAL A 272 -1.71 -15.15 6.79
N ALA A 273 -2.75 -14.39 7.14
CA ALA A 273 -4.12 -14.90 7.16
C ALA A 273 -4.58 -15.34 5.76
N GLN A 274 -4.31 -14.54 4.73
CA GLN A 274 -4.59 -14.87 3.34
C GLN A 274 -3.77 -16.07 2.85
N ALA A 275 -2.49 -16.17 3.25
CA ALA A 275 -1.64 -17.33 2.97
C ALA A 275 -2.25 -18.61 3.55
N LYS A 276 -2.72 -18.57 4.80
CA LYS A 276 -3.40 -19.71 5.45
C LYS A 276 -4.70 -20.10 4.76
N LEU A 277 -5.49 -19.12 4.33
CA LEU A 277 -6.77 -19.35 3.67
C LEU A 277 -6.60 -20.00 2.28
N HIS A 278 -5.62 -19.54 1.52
CA HIS A 278 -5.45 -19.93 0.11
C HIS A 278 -4.26 -20.87 -0.16
N GLY A 279 -3.46 -21.21 0.85
CA GLY A 279 -2.26 -22.03 0.69
C GLY A 279 -1.17 -21.35 -0.15
N HIS A 280 -1.12 -20.02 -0.14
CA HIS A 280 -0.17 -19.23 -0.94
C HIS A 280 1.04 -18.78 -0.12
N THR A 281 2.13 -18.48 -0.82
CA THR A 281 3.31 -17.81 -0.26
C THR A 281 3.55 -16.52 -1.03
N PHE A 282 3.84 -15.43 -0.32
CA PHE A 282 4.05 -14.12 -0.91
C PHE A 282 5.51 -13.70 -0.75
N ASN A 283 6.04 -13.06 -1.80
CA ASN A 283 7.28 -12.31 -1.70
C ASN A 283 6.93 -10.83 -1.56
N GLN A 284 7.15 -10.28 -0.38
CA GLN A 284 6.93 -8.85 -0.13
C GLN A 284 8.27 -8.13 -0.14
N THR A 285 8.31 -7.02 -0.85
CA THR A 285 9.45 -6.10 -0.85
C THR A 285 8.96 -4.77 -0.34
N PHE A 286 9.58 -4.24 0.71
CA PHE A 286 9.24 -2.94 1.26
C PHE A 286 10.50 -2.13 1.54
N THR A 287 10.42 -0.82 1.40
CA THR A 287 11.54 0.08 1.68
C THR A 287 11.27 0.83 2.98
N ARG A 288 12.17 0.68 3.96
CA ARG A 288 12.11 1.37 5.26
C ARG A 288 13.41 2.12 5.49
N ASP A 289 13.33 3.42 5.78
CA ASP A 289 14.49 4.27 6.05
C ASP A 289 15.54 4.24 4.90
N GLY A 290 15.06 4.13 3.65
CA GLY A 290 15.91 3.98 2.46
C GLY A 290 16.42 2.55 2.20
N TRP A 291 16.05 1.57 3.04
CA TRP A 291 16.48 0.18 2.93
C TRP A 291 15.38 -0.71 2.40
N THR A 292 15.60 -1.32 1.25
CA THR A 292 14.70 -2.36 0.71
C THR A 292 14.90 -3.68 1.44
N ARG A 293 13.86 -4.18 2.11
CA ARG A 293 13.79 -5.49 2.75
C ARG A 293 12.90 -6.40 1.92
N LYS A 294 13.25 -7.69 1.89
CA LYS A 294 12.45 -8.75 1.30
C LYS A 294 12.00 -9.70 2.40
N SER A 295 10.71 -9.94 2.52
CA SER A 295 10.12 -10.93 3.41
C SER A 295 9.40 -11.98 2.59
N VAL A 296 9.48 -13.23 3.06
CA VAL A 296 8.68 -14.33 2.51
C VAL A 296 7.58 -14.62 3.52
N ILE A 297 6.34 -14.43 3.11
CA ILE A 297 5.16 -14.63 3.95
C ILE A 297 4.53 -15.95 3.56
N SER A 298 4.41 -16.86 4.52
CA SER A 298 3.90 -18.22 4.35
C SER A 298 2.74 -18.47 5.34
N PRO A 299 1.99 -19.59 5.19
CA PRO A 299 0.98 -19.97 6.17
C PRO A 299 1.53 -20.13 7.60
N ASP A 300 2.81 -20.49 7.73
CA ASP A 300 3.48 -20.68 9.02
C ASP A 300 3.96 -19.37 9.66
N GLY A 301 3.86 -18.26 8.93
CA GLY A 301 4.24 -16.93 9.38
C GLY A 301 5.21 -16.21 8.45
N VAL A 302 5.83 -15.15 8.98
CA VAL A 302 6.78 -14.31 8.25
C VAL A 302 8.18 -14.87 8.42
N ALA A 303 8.71 -15.51 7.39
CA ALA A 303 10.12 -15.88 7.35
C ALA A 303 10.93 -14.65 6.94
N ALA A 304 11.58 -14.03 7.92
CA ALA A 304 12.52 -12.95 7.66
C ALA A 304 13.71 -13.51 6.86
N GLN A 305 13.78 -13.20 5.57
CA GLN A 305 15.04 -13.35 4.86
C GLN A 305 15.97 -12.25 5.34
N ILE A 306 16.94 -12.64 6.16
CA ILE A 306 18.10 -11.81 6.47
C ILE A 306 18.80 -11.55 5.13
N GLY A 307 18.57 -10.38 4.56
CA GLY A 307 19.28 -9.96 3.37
C GLY A 307 20.79 -10.05 3.62
N PRO A 308 21.59 -10.62 2.71
CA PRO A 308 23.04 -10.78 2.87
C PRO A 308 23.78 -9.43 3.07
N PHE A 309 23.09 -8.31 2.84
CA PHE A 309 23.63 -6.95 2.92
C PHE A 309 23.95 -6.44 4.32
N ARG A 310 23.40 -7.01 5.40
CA ARG A 310 23.75 -6.54 6.76
C ARG A 310 25.24 -6.80 7.05
N SER A 311 25.77 -7.91 6.55
CA SER A 311 27.19 -8.27 6.70
C SER A 311 28.11 -7.36 5.88
N LEU A 312 27.77 -7.09 4.60
CA LEU A 312 28.55 -6.27 3.68
C LEU A 312 28.60 -4.79 4.08
N TYR A 313 27.51 -4.23 4.59
CA TYR A 313 27.49 -2.83 5.05
C TYR A 313 28.16 -2.65 6.40
N TRP A 314 27.99 -3.59 7.33
CA TRP A 314 28.77 -3.58 8.57
C TRP A 314 30.27 -3.74 8.27
N TRP A 315 30.62 -4.44 7.19
CA TRP A 315 31.98 -4.48 6.65
C TRP A 315 32.44 -3.15 6.08
N LYS A 316 31.60 -2.43 5.31
CA LYS A 316 31.92 -1.08 4.80
C LYS A 316 32.10 -0.06 5.93
N GLU A 317 31.19 -0.04 6.90
CA GLU A 317 31.26 0.88 8.04
C GLU A 317 32.50 0.59 8.90
N ARG A 318 32.82 -0.70 9.13
CA ARG A 318 34.11 -1.08 9.74
C ARG A 318 35.30 -0.67 8.90
N ARG A 319 35.23 -0.80 7.57
CA ARG A 319 36.31 -0.41 6.67
C ARG A 319 36.57 1.09 6.72
N ASP A 320 35.52 1.91 6.73
CA ASP A 320 35.66 3.37 6.76
C ASP A 320 36.17 3.84 8.13
N VAL A 321 35.76 3.20 9.23
CA VAL A 321 36.33 3.42 10.57
C VAL A 321 37.80 2.97 10.65
N MET A 322 38.16 1.84 10.03
CA MET A 322 39.56 1.39 9.95
C MET A 322 40.42 2.36 9.12
N MET A 323 39.93 2.80 7.96
CA MET A 323 40.62 3.77 7.09
C MET A 323 40.82 5.11 7.79
N GLN A 324 39.88 5.55 8.64
CA GLN A 324 40.07 6.76 9.46
C GLN A 324 41.12 6.58 10.56
N ARG A 325 41.24 5.38 11.17
CA ARG A 325 42.31 5.11 12.16
C ARG A 325 43.69 5.08 11.52
N ASP A 326 43.83 4.53 10.32
CA ASP A 326 45.12 4.49 9.63
C ASP A 326 45.55 5.88 9.13
N ALA A 327 44.60 6.73 8.71
CA ALA A 327 44.89 8.13 8.38
C ALA A 327 45.38 8.93 9.61
N LEU A 328 44.85 8.66 10.80
CA LEU A 328 45.24 9.33 12.05
C LEU A 328 46.56 8.80 12.62
N LEU A 329 46.89 7.52 12.42
CA LEU A 329 48.18 6.96 12.81
C LEU A 329 49.32 7.39 11.88
N THR A 330 49.03 7.63 10.59
CA THR A 330 50.05 8.10 9.63
C THR A 330 50.32 9.61 9.76
N ALA A 331 49.35 10.40 10.26
CA ALA A 331 49.54 11.82 10.57
C ALA A 331 50.27 12.07 11.91
N GLY A 332 50.38 11.06 12.79
CA GLY A 332 51.01 11.17 14.11
C GLY A 332 52.53 10.93 14.14
N THR A 333 53.16 10.46 13.06
CA THR A 333 54.59 10.05 13.04
C THR A 333 55.48 10.83 12.07
N ILE A 334 55.09 12.04 11.64
CA ILE A 334 55.99 12.96 10.90
C ILE A 334 56.11 14.31 11.64
N GLY A 335 56.02 14.27 12.97
CA GLY A 335 56.10 15.44 13.85
C GLY A 335 57.36 15.51 14.70
N ALA A 336 58.47 14.86 14.32
CA ALA A 336 59.76 15.01 15.02
C ALA A 336 60.92 14.47 14.16
N GLY A 337 61.31 15.17 13.10
CA GLY A 337 62.49 14.74 12.33
C GLY A 337 62.72 15.35 10.96
N ALA A 338 62.50 16.66 10.77
CA ALA A 338 63.00 17.36 9.58
C ALA A 338 63.25 18.85 9.89
N GLY A 339 63.94 19.09 11.00
CA GLY A 339 64.37 20.42 11.43
C GLY A 339 65.89 20.52 11.47
N MET A 340 66.59 20.18 10.39
CA MET A 340 68.01 20.52 10.19
C MET A 340 68.43 20.05 8.78
N LEU A 341 68.45 20.96 7.81
CA LEU A 341 69.27 20.97 6.57
C LEU A 341 68.58 21.71 5.40
N SER A 342 68.37 23.02 5.53
CA SER A 342 68.23 23.89 4.33
C SER A 342 68.77 25.31 4.51
N LYS A 343 69.56 25.58 5.57
CA LYS A 343 70.25 26.86 5.78
C LYS A 343 71.59 26.97 5.04
N LEU A 344 71.70 26.41 3.84
CA LEU A 344 72.89 26.45 2.98
C LEU A 344 72.49 26.51 1.50
N ALA A 345 71.81 27.59 1.10
CA ALA A 345 71.87 28.15 -0.25
C ALA A 345 71.08 29.46 -0.25
N GLY A 346 71.79 30.59 -0.16
CA GLY A 346 71.17 31.89 -0.41
C GLY A 346 70.74 31.98 -1.88
N GLY A 347 69.47 32.29 -2.10
CA GLY A 347 68.91 32.49 -3.44
C GLY A 347 67.47 32.96 -3.37
N SER A 348 67.20 34.13 -3.95
CA SER A 348 65.92 34.84 -3.95
C SER A 348 64.85 34.21 -4.86
N THR A 349 63.60 34.37 -4.43
CA THR A 349 62.31 34.29 -5.15
C THR A 349 62.32 34.35 -6.69
N MET A 350 61.66 33.39 -7.36
CA MET A 350 60.59 33.59 -8.38
C MET A 350 60.11 32.28 -9.06
N LYS A 351 58.78 32.17 -9.21
CA LYS A 351 57.92 31.46 -10.21
C LYS A 351 58.49 30.30 -11.07
N ALA A 352 57.82 29.13 -10.99
CA ALA A 352 57.44 28.24 -12.11
C ALA A 352 56.50 27.14 -11.53
N VAL A 353 55.17 27.13 -11.71
CA VAL A 353 54.37 26.64 -12.85
C VAL A 353 54.95 25.40 -13.53
N GLY A 354 54.23 24.26 -13.45
CA GLY A 354 54.46 23.11 -14.33
C GLY A 354 53.93 21.78 -13.80
N THR A 355 52.66 21.48 -14.10
CA THR A 355 52.19 20.15 -14.56
C THR A 355 52.83 18.89 -13.96
N ALA A 356 52.12 18.25 -13.03
CA ALA A 356 52.15 16.79 -12.86
C ALA A 356 50.72 16.27 -13.08
N GLY A 357 50.44 15.87 -14.31
CA GLY A 357 49.21 15.20 -14.68
C GLY A 357 49.20 13.75 -14.21
N LEU A 358 48.01 13.30 -13.81
CA LEU A 358 47.43 12.00 -14.15
C LEU A 358 48.43 10.85 -14.35
N THR A 359 48.72 10.13 -13.26
CA THR A 359 48.92 8.68 -13.34
C THR A 359 47.72 8.02 -12.69
N GLY A 360 46.86 7.53 -13.58
CA GLY A 360 45.61 6.88 -13.25
C GLY A 360 45.82 5.58 -12.48
N ILE A 361 44.87 5.37 -11.58
CA ILE A 361 44.57 4.15 -10.86
C ILE A 361 44.38 3.00 -11.87
N VAL A 362 45.40 2.15 -12.01
CA VAL A 362 45.27 0.79 -12.54
C VAL A 362 45.92 -0.15 -11.52
N ALA A 363 45.21 -0.40 -10.42
CA ALA A 363 45.62 -1.37 -9.40
C ALA A 363 44.40 -2.02 -8.70
N GLY A 364 43.32 -2.27 -9.47
CA GLY A 364 42.05 -2.77 -8.93
C GLY A 364 41.49 -4.03 -9.63
N MET A 365 42.26 -4.70 -10.50
CA MET A 365 41.74 -5.82 -11.31
C MET A 365 42.62 -7.09 -11.33
N PHE A 366 43.47 -7.31 -10.31
CA PHE A 366 44.23 -8.58 -10.21
C PHE A 366 44.05 -9.36 -8.89
N TYR A 367 43.10 -8.98 -8.03
CA TYR A 367 42.87 -9.69 -6.76
C TYR A 367 41.65 -10.64 -6.72
N SER A 368 40.98 -10.90 -7.85
CA SER A 368 39.83 -11.82 -7.89
C SER A 368 40.14 -13.22 -8.45
N GLN A 369 41.32 -13.47 -9.03
CA GLN A 369 41.66 -14.80 -9.56
C GLN A 369 42.25 -15.76 -8.51
N GLY A 370 42.89 -15.27 -7.45
CA GLY A 370 43.45 -16.14 -6.40
C GLY A 370 42.40 -16.81 -5.49
N TYR A 371 41.23 -16.19 -5.34
CA TYR A 371 40.20 -16.68 -4.41
C TYR A 371 39.38 -17.85 -4.97
N LEU A 372 39.23 -17.93 -6.30
CA LEU A 372 38.53 -19.04 -6.95
C LEU A 372 39.39 -20.31 -7.05
N GLN A 373 40.72 -20.19 -7.09
CA GLN A 373 41.63 -21.33 -7.03
C GLN A 373 41.68 -21.96 -5.63
N ALA A 374 41.67 -21.14 -4.57
CA ALA A 374 41.63 -21.65 -3.19
C ALA A 374 40.35 -22.42 -2.84
N LEU A 375 39.20 -22.03 -3.42
CA LEU A 375 37.93 -22.73 -3.22
C LEU A 375 37.83 -24.05 -4.01
N GLN A 376 38.52 -24.18 -5.14
CA GLN A 376 38.61 -25.46 -5.87
C GLN A 376 39.56 -26.46 -5.18
N THR A 377 40.67 -26.00 -4.58
CA THR A 377 41.59 -26.89 -3.83
C THR A 377 40.97 -27.38 -2.52
N TYR A 378 40.16 -26.56 -1.85
CA TYR A 378 39.45 -26.97 -0.62
C TYR A 378 38.32 -28.00 -0.90
N ARG A 379 37.65 -27.91 -2.06
CA ARG A 379 36.59 -28.86 -2.45
C ARG A 379 37.12 -30.24 -2.83
N ASN A 380 38.34 -30.32 -3.34
CA ASN A 380 38.98 -31.58 -3.75
C ASN A 380 39.78 -32.27 -2.64
N SER A 381 39.82 -31.73 -1.41
CA SER A 381 40.49 -32.35 -0.25
C SER A 381 39.53 -33.01 0.75
N LYS A 382 38.23 -33.05 0.43
CA LYS A 382 37.17 -33.71 1.22
C LYS A 382 36.33 -34.73 0.42
N LEU A 383 36.84 -35.15 -0.72
CA LEU A 383 36.45 -36.36 -1.46
C LEU A 383 37.71 -37.21 -1.59
#